data_AF-A0A2M7SCA4-F1
#
_entry.id   AF-A0A2M7SCA4-F1
#
_cell.length_a   1.000
_cell.length_b   1.000
_cell.length_c   1.000
_cell.angle_alpha   90.00
_cell.angle_beta   90.00
_cell.angle_gamma   90.00
#
_symmetry.space_group_name_H-M   'P 1'
#
loop_
_entity.id
_entity.type
_entity.pdbx_description
1 polymer ?
#
loop_
_entity_poly.entity_id
_entity_poly.type
_entity_poly.pdbx_seq_one_letter_code
_entity_poly.pdbx_strand_id
1 'polypeptide(L)'
;MQCDHRDLIRKYLDSELAGREKESFERHLCSCSECSRELSFYKGLDEKAKGLEPALPPQDFTQRVMAGIEEPGRAAAPNPVYMKLRWAVAYAATAAGVLVPLLGY
;
A
#
# COMPACT_ATOMS: atom_id res chain seq x y z
N MET A 1 9.76 -6.31 -33.87
CA MET A 1 10.46 -6.25 -32.58
C MET A 1 9.38 -6.12 -31.53
N GLN A 2 9.12 -7.16 -30.73
CA GLN A 2 8.11 -7.10 -29.66
C GLN A 2 8.57 -6.07 -28.63
N CYS A 3 7.72 -5.08 -28.37
CA CYS A 3 7.91 -4.10 -27.33
C CYS A 3 6.96 -4.44 -26.16
N ASP A 4 7.49 -4.70 -24.96
CA ASP A 4 6.67 -5.04 -23.80
C ASP A 4 6.78 -3.97 -22.70
N HIS A 5 5.98 -2.91 -22.85
CA HIS A 5 5.85 -1.82 -21.87
C HIS A 5 4.44 -1.75 -21.26
N ARG A 6 3.71 -2.88 -21.23
CA ARG A 6 2.33 -2.93 -20.74
C ARG A 6 2.18 -2.39 -19.33
N ASP A 7 3.13 -2.69 -18.44
CA ASP A 7 3.11 -2.20 -17.07
C ASP A 7 3.34 -0.69 -16.98
N LEU A 8 4.23 -0.13 -17.82
CA LEU A 8 4.44 1.32 -17.88
C LEU A 8 3.22 2.04 -18.45
N ILE A 9 2.51 1.44 -19.43
CA ILE A 9 1.25 1.98 -19.95
C ILE A 9 0.21 2.10 -18.82
N ARG A 10 0.04 1.05 -18.02
CA ARG A 10 -0.90 1.04 -16.88
C ARG A 10 -0.55 2.13 -15.87
N LYS A 11 0.70 2.14 -15.39
CA LYS A 11 1.19 3.17 -14.47
C LYS A 11 1.04 4.59 -15.03
N TYR A 12 1.24 4.78 -16.33
CA TYR A 12 1.08 6.08 -16.97
C TYR A 12 -0.38 6.53 -17.00
N LEU A 13 -1.33 5.61 -17.26
CA LEU A 13 -2.77 5.89 -17.22
C LEU A 13 -3.21 6.27 -15.81
N ASP A 14 -2.69 5.59 -14.79
CA ASP A 14 -3.00 5.82 -13.37
C ASP A 14 -2.21 7.01 -12.78
N SER A 15 -1.44 7.73 -13.59
CA SER A 15 -0.58 8.86 -13.17
C SER A 15 0.46 8.51 -12.10
N GLU A 16 0.90 7.25 -12.06
CA GLU A 16 1.88 6.74 -11.09
C GLU A 16 3.34 6.94 -11.54
N LEU A 17 3.59 7.21 -12.83
CA LEU A 17 4.94 7.50 -13.32
C LEU A 17 5.37 8.92 -12.98
N ALA A 18 6.59 9.07 -12.44
CA ALA A 18 7.16 10.35 -12.06
C ALA A 18 8.62 10.52 -12.48
N GLY A 19 9.06 11.78 -12.58
CA GLY A 19 10.44 12.15 -12.89
C GLY A 19 10.99 11.48 -14.15
N ARG A 20 12.22 10.94 -14.04
CA ARG A 20 12.94 10.35 -15.17
C ARG A 20 12.23 9.14 -15.81
N GLU A 21 11.46 8.37 -15.03
CA GLU A 21 10.74 7.21 -15.56
C GLU A 21 9.66 7.66 -16.54
N LYS A 22 8.89 8.68 -16.16
CA LYS A 22 7.87 9.29 -17.03
C LYS A 22 8.50 9.87 -18.30
N GLU A 23 9.56 10.67 -18.17
CA GLU A 23 10.24 11.28 -19.32
C GLU A 23 10.83 10.23 -20.29
N SER A 24 11.38 9.14 -19.75
CA SER A 24 11.90 8.03 -20.55
C SER A 24 10.78 7.35 -21.34
N PHE A 25 9.66 7.08 -20.68
CA PHE A 25 8.51 6.45 -21.30
C PHE A 25 7.86 7.35 -22.35
N GLU A 26 7.75 8.67 -22.11
CA GLU A 26 7.26 9.63 -23.10
C GLU A 26 8.15 9.70 -24.33
N ARG A 27 9.48 9.66 -24.15
CA ARG A 27 10.41 9.58 -25.28
C ARG A 27 10.24 8.29 -26.08
N HIS A 28 9.97 7.17 -25.40
CA HIS A 28 9.65 5.90 -26.05
C HIS A 28 8.35 5.98 -26.86
N LEU A 29 7.30 6.62 -26.33
CA LEU A 29 6.03 6.81 -27.05
C LEU A 29 6.20 7.60 -28.35
N CYS A 30 7.17 8.51 -28.42
CA CYS A 30 7.50 9.24 -29.64
C CYS A 30 8.15 8.37 -30.73
N SER A 31 8.83 7.28 -30.36
CA SER A 31 9.56 6.41 -31.31
C SER A 31 8.88 5.06 -31.58
N CYS A 32 7.97 4.62 -30.71
CA CYS A 32 7.27 3.34 -30.82
C CYS A 32 5.79 3.51 -31.15
N SER A 33 5.43 3.22 -32.40
CA SER A 33 4.04 3.32 -32.88
C SER A 33 3.09 2.29 -32.26
N GLU A 34 3.61 1.12 -31.85
CA GLU A 34 2.84 0.06 -31.19
C GLU A 34 2.36 0.53 -29.81
N CYS A 35 3.28 0.96 -28.94
CA CYS A 35 2.94 1.46 -27.61
C CYS A 35 2.09 2.75 -27.66
N SER A 36 2.36 3.65 -28.62
CA SER A 36 1.55 4.85 -28.82
C SER A 36 0.10 4.53 -29.22
N ARG A 37 -0.10 3.54 -30.11
CA ARG A 37 -1.43 3.05 -30.49
C ARG A 37 -2.14 2.37 -29.32
N GLU A 38 -1.45 1.54 -28.56
CA GLU A 38 -2.01 0.87 -27.39
C GLU A 38 -2.45 1.87 -26.32
N LEU A 39 -1.61 2.85 -26.00
CA LEU A 39 -1.96 3.93 -25.07
C LEU A 39 -3.18 4.73 -25.56
N SER A 40 -3.24 5.05 -26.85
CA SER A 40 -4.36 5.78 -27.45
C SER A 40 -5.67 4.98 -27.36
N PHE A 41 -5.60 3.66 -27.56
CA PHE A 41 -6.74 2.77 -27.39
C PHE A 41 -7.29 2.81 -25.95
N TYR A 42 -6.43 2.69 -24.94
CA TYR A 42 -6.84 2.77 -23.54
C TYR A 42 -7.41 4.13 -23.16
N LYS A 43 -6.79 5.23 -23.59
CA LYS A 43 -7.33 6.58 -23.38
C LYS A 43 -8.71 6.76 -24.00
N GLY A 44 -8.93 6.20 -25.19
CA GLY A 44 -10.23 6.21 -25.85
C GLY A 44 -11.31 5.41 -25.12
N LEU A 45 -10.94 4.32 -24.42
CA LEU A 45 -11.85 3.57 -23.56
C LEU A 45 -12.21 4.36 -22.29
N ASP A 46 -11.23 5.00 -21.66
CA ASP A 46 -11.44 5.83 -20.46
C ASP A 46 -12.38 7.00 -20.72
N GLU A 47 -12.18 7.72 -21.84
CA GLU A 47 -13.08 8.81 -22.26
C GLU A 47 -14.53 8.31 -22.48
N LYS A 48 -14.70 7.14 -23.11
CA LYS A 48 -16.02 6.54 -23.28
C LYS A 48 -16.67 6.15 -21.95
N ALA A 49 -15.88 5.63 -21.01
CA ALA A 49 -16.36 5.26 -19.69
C ALA A 49 -16.79 6.50 -18.87
N LYS A 50 -16.03 7.60 -18.96
CA LYS A 50 -16.37 8.89 -18.33
C LYS A 50 -17.63 9.53 -18.91
N GLY A 51 -17.94 9.25 -20.17
CA GLY A 51 -19.18 9.71 -20.81
C GLY A 51 -20.45 8.96 -20.37
N LEU A 52 -20.32 7.89 -19.57
CA LEU A 52 -21.47 7.17 -19.04
C LEU A 52 -22.15 7.96 -17.92
N GLU A 53 -23.46 7.79 -17.80
CA GLU A 53 -24.22 8.43 -16.73
C GLU A 53 -23.78 7.86 -15.37
N PRO A 54 -23.39 8.72 -14.40
CA PRO A 54 -22.96 8.26 -13.09
C PRO A 54 -24.10 7.51 -12.38
N ALA A 55 -23.81 6.29 -11.94
CA ALA A 55 -24.76 5.55 -11.10
C ALA A 55 -24.90 6.23 -9.74
N LEU A 56 -26.14 6.47 -9.29
CA LEU A 56 -26.41 6.93 -7.94
C LEU A 56 -26.06 5.82 -6.94
N PRO A 57 -25.14 6.05 -6.00
CA PRO A 57 -24.86 5.07 -4.96
C PRO A 57 -26.09 4.93 -4.04
N PRO A 58 -26.28 3.76 -3.38
CA PRO A 58 -27.35 3.60 -2.40
C PRO A 58 -27.14 4.56 -1.22
N GLN A 59 -28.24 4.98 -0.57
CA GLN A 59 -28.23 6.04 0.44
C GLN A 59 -27.29 5.76 1.63
N ASP A 60 -27.06 4.50 1.95
CA ASP A 60 -26.21 4.03 3.05
C ASP A 60 -24.75 3.76 2.63
N PHE A 61 -24.38 4.03 1.37
CA PHE A 61 -23.04 3.72 0.83
C PHE A 61 -21.92 4.32 1.68
N THR A 62 -21.99 5.63 1.96
CA THR A 62 -20.98 6.33 2.76
C THR A 62 -20.87 5.72 4.16
N GLN A 63 -21.99 5.43 4.81
CA GLN A 63 -22.00 4.84 6.14
C GLN A 63 -21.34 3.46 6.16
N ARG A 64 -21.65 2.60 5.19
CA ARG A 64 -21.02 1.26 5.07
C ARG A 64 -19.52 1.34 4.82
N VAL A 65 -19.08 2.24 3.94
CA VAL A 65 -17.65 2.43 3.64
C VAL A 65 -16.91 2.90 4.89
N MET A 66 -17.43 3.93 5.57
CA MET A 66 -16.77 4.49 6.76
C MET A 66 -16.74 3.51 7.93
N ALA A 67 -17.81 2.74 8.16
CA ALA A 67 -17.82 1.69 9.18
C ALA A 67 -16.71 0.64 8.96
N GLY A 68 -16.34 0.35 7.70
CA GLY A 68 -15.24 -0.56 7.39
C GLY A 68 -13.83 0.02 7.57
N ILE A 69 -13.68 1.35 7.61
CA ILE A 69 -12.40 2.03 7.86
C ILE A 69 -12.11 2.12 9.36
N GLU A 70 -13.16 2.21 10.19
CA GLU A 70 -13.05 2.31 11.64
C GLU A 70 -12.64 1.00 12.33
N GLU A 71 -12.65 -0.14 11.65
CA GLU A 71 -12.03 -1.35 12.21
C GLU A 71 -10.52 -1.14 12.27
N PRO A 72 -9.91 -1.00 13.48
CA PRO A 72 -8.46 -0.85 13.59
C PRO A 72 -7.82 -2.09 12.99
N GLY A 73 -7.24 -1.92 11.79
CA GLY A 73 -6.91 -3.00 10.87
C GLY A 73 -6.36 -4.20 11.60
N ARG A 74 -7.21 -5.23 11.77
CA ARG A 74 -6.95 -6.52 12.41
C ARG A 74 -5.64 -6.51 13.20
N ALA A 75 -5.59 -5.74 14.29
CA ALA A 75 -4.35 -5.48 15.02
C ALA A 75 -3.66 -6.83 15.24
N ALA A 76 -2.45 -6.99 14.69
CA ALA A 76 -1.74 -8.26 14.75
C ALA A 76 -1.74 -8.72 16.22
N ALA A 77 -2.33 -9.89 16.47
CA ALA A 77 -2.45 -10.41 17.83
C ALA A 77 -1.07 -10.36 18.49
N PRO A 78 -0.94 -9.86 19.73
CA PRO A 78 0.35 -9.68 20.36
C PRO A 78 1.12 -11.01 20.40
N ASN A 79 2.37 -11.00 19.93
CA ASN A 79 3.18 -12.22 19.87
C ASN A 79 3.41 -12.77 21.29
N PRO A 80 2.95 -14.00 21.60
CA PRO A 80 3.01 -14.57 22.95
C PRO A 80 4.45 -14.72 23.46
N VAL A 81 5.43 -14.83 22.56
CA VAL A 81 6.86 -14.89 22.91
C VAL A 81 7.33 -13.58 23.54
N TYR A 82 6.92 -12.43 22.99
CA TYR A 82 7.29 -11.11 23.50
C TYR A 82 6.67 -10.84 24.88
N MET A 83 5.43 -11.30 25.11
CA MET A 83 4.80 -11.19 26.43
C MET A 83 5.55 -11.99 27.50
N LYS A 84 5.93 -13.25 27.23
CA LYS A 84 6.69 -14.06 28.19
C LYS A 84 8.07 -13.47 28.48
N LEU A 85 8.74 -12.93 27.47
CA LEU A 85 10.04 -12.29 27.64
C LEU A 85 9.95 -11.01 28.50
N ARG A 86 8.88 -10.21 28.37
CA ARG A 86 8.66 -9.01 29.19
C ARG A 86 8.57 -9.32 30.68
N TRP A 87 7.86 -10.37 31.07
CA TRP A 87 7.77 -10.79 32.47
C TRP A 87 9.09 -11.39 32.97
N ALA A 88 9.82 -12.13 32.13
CA ALA A 88 11.13 -12.67 32.48
C ALA A 88 12.15 -11.58 32.83
N VAL A 89 12.18 -10.46 32.10
CA VAL A 89 13.04 -9.31 32.41
C VAL A 89 12.61 -8.60 33.70
N ALA A 90 11.31 -8.49 33.96
CA ALA A 90 10.79 -7.93 35.21
C ALA A 90 11.20 -8.77 36.44
N TYR A 91 11.17 -10.10 36.33
CA TYR A 91 11.65 -10.99 37.41
C TYR A 91 13.16 -10.90 37.63
N ALA A 92 13.96 -10.78 36.56
CA ALA A 92 15.41 -10.63 36.66
C ALA A 92 15.85 -9.36 37.43
N ALA A 93 15.09 -8.27 37.33
CA ALA A 93 15.35 -7.04 38.07
C ALA A 93 15.10 -7.18 39.59
N THR A 94 14.20 -8.08 40.01
CA THR A 94 13.90 -8.31 41.43
C THR A 94 14.93 -9.23 42.12
N ALA A 95 15.55 -10.16 41.40
CA ALA A 95 16.53 -11.08 41.97
C ALA A 95 17.87 -10.39 42.32
N ALA A 96 18.29 -9.37 41.57
CA ALA A 96 19.52 -8.62 41.85
C ALA A 96 19.39 -7.69 43.07
N GLY A 97 18.18 -7.22 43.40
CA GLY A 97 17.93 -6.34 44.55
C GLY A 97 17.97 -7.05 45.91
N VAL A 98 17.79 -8.38 45.95
CA VAL A 98 17.66 -9.16 47.20
C VAL A 98 19.00 -9.78 47.64
N LEU A 99 20.00 -9.91 46.77
CA LEU A 99 21.30 -10.51 47.12
C LEU A 99 22.36 -9.55 47.65
N VAL A 100 22.14 -8.23 47.56
CA VAL A 100 23.11 -7.22 48.04
C VAL A 100 23.17 -7.06 49.58
N PRO A 101 22.12 -7.26 50.40
CA PRO A 101 22.23 -7.05 51.84
C PRO A 101 22.74 -8.27 52.64
N LEU A 102 22.96 -9.44 52.03
CA LEU A 102 23.34 -10.69 52.76
C LEU A 102 24.85 -10.98 52.82
N LEU A 103 25.70 -10.15 52.22
CA LEU A 103 27.16 -10.30 52.25
C LEU A 103 27.88 -9.21 53.08
N GLY A 104 27.13 -8.41 53.84
CA GLY A 104 27.68 -7.32 54.64
C GLY A 104 27.06 -7.21 56.04
N TYR A 105 27.32 -8.19 56.90
CA TYR A 105 27.34 -8.00 58.35
C TYR A 105 28.32 -8.99 58.99
#